data_AF-A0A5J5FFV9-F1
#
_entry.id   AF-A0A5J5FFV9-F1
#
_cell.length_a   1.000
_cell.length_b   1.000
_cell.length_c   1.000
_cell.angle_alpha   90.00
_cell.angle_beta   90.00
_cell.angle_gamma   90.00
#
_symmetry.space_group_name_H-M   'P 1'
#
loop_
_entity.id
_entity.type
_entity.pdbx_description
1 polymer ?
#
loop_
_entity_poly.entity_id
_entity_poly.type
_entity_poly.pdbx_seq_one_letter_code
_entity_poly.pdbx_strand_id
1 'polypeptide(L)'
;MYSPVRFFTNEMLKNVSNTVKEMSSFIYPPITMYQDGNDLVVEAEMPGFDKKDIRVTVEKNVLTIRAERKREYKAVYIDQRVDKVFKVVRLPVDVDQASISAKYQDGVLILRMRAKDIKTVEIE
;
A
#
# COMPACT_ATOMS: atom_id res chain seq x y z
N MET A 1 11.85 26.05 34.07
CA MET A 1 13.25 26.02 33.61
C MET A 1 13.38 24.96 32.52
N TYR A 2 13.45 25.34 31.26
CA TYR A 2 13.56 24.41 30.13
C TYR A 2 14.96 23.77 30.14
N SER A 3 15.04 22.45 30.37
CA SER A 3 16.30 21.71 30.33
C SER A 3 16.73 21.53 28.86
N PRO A 4 17.91 22.02 28.44
CA PRO A 4 18.42 21.88 27.08
C PRO A 4 18.49 20.41 26.62
N VAL A 5 18.73 19.49 27.56
CA VAL A 5 18.76 18.03 27.31
C VAL A 5 17.38 17.50 26.88
N ARG A 6 16.29 18.05 27.43
CA ARG A 6 14.91 17.65 27.10
C ARG A 6 14.48 18.14 25.71
N PHE A 7 14.96 19.30 25.30
CA PHE A 7 14.74 19.81 23.94
C PHE A 7 15.49 18.96 22.91
N PHE A 8 16.78 18.71 23.16
CA PHE A 8 17.62 17.89 22.28
C PHE A 8 17.09 16.46 22.12
N THR A 9 16.65 15.81 23.21
CA THR A 9 16.06 14.46 23.16
C THR A 9 14.74 14.43 22.39
N ASN A 10 13.86 15.43 22.58
CA ASN A 10 12.62 15.52 21.81
C ASN A 10 12.87 15.71 20.31
N GLU A 11 13.82 16.57 19.93
CA GLU A 11 14.18 16.78 18.53
C GLU A 11 14.83 15.55 17.90
N MET A 12 15.72 14.85 18.62
CA MET A 12 16.27 13.57 18.16
C MET A 12 15.18 12.52 17.94
N LEU A 13 14.22 12.38 18.87
CA LEU A 13 13.13 11.41 18.75
C LEU A 13 12.21 11.72 17.57
N LYS A 14 11.91 13.00 17.31
CA LYS A 14 11.14 13.42 16.13
C LYS A 14 11.87 13.07 14.83
N ASN A 15 13.16 13.34 14.75
CA ASN A 15 13.95 13.05 13.55
C ASN A 15 14.03 11.55 13.27
N VAL A 16 14.28 10.73 14.28
CA VAL A 16 14.26 9.26 14.16
C VAL A 16 12.88 8.77 13.73
N SER A 17 11.80 9.31 14.31
CA SER A 17 10.43 8.95 13.93
C SER A 17 10.12 9.30 12.47
N ASN A 18 10.56 10.46 12.00
CA ASN A 18 10.36 10.89 10.60
C ASN A 18 11.13 9.99 9.62
N THR A 19 12.38 9.66 9.93
CA THR A 19 13.18 8.73 9.11
C THR A 19 12.55 7.34 9.05
N VAL A 20 12.07 6.79 10.17
CA VAL A 20 11.36 5.50 10.19
C VAL A 20 10.07 5.56 9.37
N LYS A 21 9.33 6.68 9.43
CA LYS A 21 8.11 6.90 8.66
C LYS A 21 8.39 6.95 7.15
N GLU A 22 9.44 7.64 6.73
CA GLU A 22 9.88 7.66 5.32
C GLU A 22 10.31 6.27 4.83
N MET A 23 11.10 5.55 5.61
CA MET A 23 11.51 4.17 5.28
C MET A 23 10.31 3.22 5.19
N SER A 24 9.37 3.32 6.15
CA SER A 24 8.16 2.49 6.17
C SER A 24 7.24 2.79 4.98
N SER A 25 7.17 4.05 4.53
CA SER A 25 6.40 4.45 3.36
C SER A 25 6.87 3.79 2.06
N PHE A 26 8.14 3.38 1.98
CA PHE A 26 8.69 2.72 0.79
C PHE A 26 8.25 1.25 0.69
N ILE A 27 8.18 0.56 1.84
CA ILE A 27 7.86 -0.87 1.90
C ILE A 27 6.34 -1.08 1.93
N TYR A 28 5.60 -0.12 2.48
CA TYR A 28 4.16 -0.15 2.63
C TYR A 28 3.38 0.18 1.34
N PRO A 29 2.20 -0.42 1.12
CA PRO A 29 1.66 -1.57 1.84
C PRO A 29 2.39 -2.87 1.49
N PRO A 30 2.34 -3.87 2.38
CA PRO A 30 2.60 -5.24 1.98
C PRO A 30 1.55 -5.65 0.95
N ILE A 31 1.99 -6.44 -0.03
CA ILE A 31 1.13 -6.94 -1.10
C ILE A 31 1.30 -8.45 -1.18
N THR A 32 0.17 -9.15 -1.29
CA THR A 32 0.11 -10.56 -1.69
C THR A 32 -0.49 -10.61 -3.09
N MET A 33 0.14 -11.38 -3.98
CA MET A 33 -0.32 -11.56 -5.34
C MET A 33 -0.34 -13.05 -5.66
N TYR A 34 -1.48 -13.54 -6.15
CA TYR A 34 -1.68 -14.96 -6.39
C TYR A 34 -2.67 -15.21 -7.52
N GLN A 35 -2.64 -16.44 -8.03
CA GLN A 35 -3.56 -16.94 -9.03
C GLN A 35 -4.76 -17.60 -8.32
N ASP A 36 -5.97 -17.26 -8.74
CA ASP A 36 -7.20 -17.91 -8.28
C ASP A 36 -8.08 -18.26 -9.50
N GLY A 37 -8.03 -19.52 -9.91
CA GLY A 37 -8.61 -19.99 -11.17
C GLY A 37 -7.98 -19.26 -12.35
N ASN A 38 -8.77 -18.49 -13.10
CA ASN A 38 -8.31 -17.68 -14.23
C ASN A 38 -8.02 -16.21 -13.86
N ASP A 39 -8.15 -15.85 -12.58
CA ASP A 39 -7.93 -14.48 -12.11
C ASP A 39 -6.57 -14.31 -11.44
N LEU A 40 -5.91 -13.21 -11.76
CA LEU A 40 -4.88 -12.64 -10.91
C LEU A 40 -5.56 -11.85 -9.79
N VAL A 41 -5.21 -12.16 -8.54
CA VAL A 41 -5.69 -11.45 -7.35
C VAL A 41 -4.53 -10.71 -6.70
N VAL A 42 -4.75 -9.45 -6.35
CA VAL A 42 -3.79 -8.61 -5.62
C VAL A 42 -4.45 -8.08 -4.36
N GLU A 43 -3.85 -8.36 -3.22
CA GLU A 43 -4.29 -7.88 -1.91
C GLU A 43 -3.25 -6.91 -1.35
N ALA A 44 -3.68 -5.74 -0.90
CA ALA A 44 -2.83 -4.74 -0.28
C ALA A 44 -3.40 -4.31 1.08
N GLU A 45 -2.65 -4.54 2.15
CA GLU A 45 -3.08 -4.19 3.50
C GLU A 45 -2.84 -2.70 3.77
N MET A 46 -3.93 -1.92 3.72
CA MET A 46 -3.89 -0.47 3.86
C MET A 46 -4.87 0.05 4.92
N PRO A 47 -4.80 -0.39 6.20
CA PRO A 47 -5.81 -0.03 7.18
C PRO A 47 -5.89 1.48 7.49
N GLY A 48 -7.14 1.97 7.59
CA GLY A 48 -7.49 3.32 8.00
C GLY A 48 -7.31 4.40 6.93
N PHE A 49 -7.32 4.01 5.64
CA PHE A 49 -7.53 4.95 4.53
C PHE A 49 -9.01 4.95 4.17
N ASP A 50 -9.55 6.12 3.80
CA ASP A 50 -10.91 6.18 3.28
C ASP A 50 -10.92 5.69 1.82
N LYS A 51 -11.92 4.87 1.45
CA LYS A 51 -12.05 4.34 0.09
C LYS A 51 -12.00 5.42 -1.00
N LYS A 52 -12.58 6.59 -0.72
CA LYS A 52 -12.62 7.74 -1.64
C LYS A 52 -11.23 8.34 -1.94
N ASP A 53 -10.27 8.13 -1.05
CA ASP A 53 -8.92 8.67 -1.15
C ASP A 53 -7.93 7.65 -1.74
N ILE A 54 -8.40 6.44 -2.07
CA ILE A 54 -7.62 5.40 -2.72
C ILE A 54 -7.81 5.50 -4.24
N ARG A 55 -6.71 5.64 -4.98
CA ARG A 55 -6.67 5.53 -6.43
C ARG A 55 -5.84 4.34 -6.86
N VAL A 56 -6.38 3.57 -7.80
CA VAL A 56 -5.73 2.42 -8.40
C VAL A 56 -5.71 2.62 -9.91
N THR A 57 -4.55 2.41 -10.52
CA THR A 57 -4.39 2.46 -11.98
C THR A 57 -3.62 1.24 -12.45
N VAL A 58 -4.05 0.63 -13.55
CA VAL A 58 -3.31 -0.42 -14.23
C VAL A 58 -3.02 0.07 -15.63
N GLU A 59 -1.74 0.27 -15.95
CA GLU A 59 -1.31 0.77 -17.25
C GLU A 59 -0.08 -0.01 -17.71
N LYS A 60 -0.08 -0.51 -18.95
CA LYS A 60 1.04 -1.32 -19.52
C LYS A 60 1.54 -2.42 -18.58
N ASN A 61 0.60 -3.15 -17.98
CA ASN A 61 0.86 -4.24 -17.04
C ASN A 61 1.57 -3.81 -15.73
N VAL A 62 1.46 -2.52 -15.37
CA VAL A 62 1.95 -1.95 -14.12
C VAL A 62 0.76 -1.49 -13.28
N LEU A 63 0.62 -2.08 -12.10
CA LEU A 63 -0.32 -1.67 -11.07
C LEU A 63 0.29 -0.55 -10.24
N THR A 64 -0.42 0.56 -10.11
CA THR A 64 -0.08 1.64 -9.19
C THR A 64 -1.21 1.89 -8.21
N ILE A 65 -0.89 1.88 -6.92
CA ILE A 65 -1.80 2.20 -5.82
C ILE A 65 -1.32 3.50 -5.18
N ARG A 66 -2.22 4.48 -5.08
CA ARG A 66 -2.00 5.77 -4.41
C ARG A 66 -3.07 6.00 -3.38
N ALA A 67 -2.69 6.45 -2.19
CA ALA A 67 -3.64 6.90 -1.19
C ALA A 67 -2.99 7.95 -0.28
N GLU A 68 -3.77 8.89 0.21
CA GLU A 68 -3.30 9.88 1.18
C GLU A 68 -4.35 10.07 2.26
N ARG A 69 -3.92 10.22 3.51
CA ARG A 69 -4.75 10.65 4.63
C ARG A 69 -4.03 11.70 5.44
N LYS A 70 -4.78 12.63 6.00
CA LYS A 70 -4.26 13.64 6.93
C LYS A 70 -4.74 13.34 8.33
N ARG A 71 -3.84 13.45 9.31
CA ARG A 71 -4.15 13.26 10.73
C ARG A 71 -3.50 14.36 11.54
N GLU A 72 -4.29 14.97 12.39
CA GLU A 72 -3.85 16.01 13.32
C GLU A 72 -4.04 15.50 14.73
N TYR A 73 -2.99 15.63 15.55
CA TYR A 73 -2.99 15.21 16.93
C TYR A 73 -2.52 16.37 17.79
N LYS A 74 -3.16 16.57 18.95
CA LYS A 74 -2.79 17.66 19.88
C LYS A 74 -1.45 17.43 20.57
N ALA A 75 -1.12 16.16 20.86
CA ALA A 75 0.16 15.74 21.43
C ALA A 75 0.48 14.32 20.93
N VAL A 76 1.62 14.15 20.24
CA VAL A 76 2.10 12.86 19.72
C VAL A 76 3.37 12.49 20.44
N TYR A 77 3.39 11.32 21.07
CA TYR A 77 4.62 10.73 21.60
C TYR A 77 5.34 9.90 20.55
N ILE A 78 4.61 9.10 19.77
CA ILE A 78 5.14 8.24 18.69
C ILE A 78 4.07 8.15 17.57
N ASP A 79 4.49 8.30 16.32
CA ASP A 79 3.67 7.97 15.14
C ASP A 79 4.51 7.22 14.10
N GLN A 80 4.19 5.94 13.91
CA GLN A 80 4.83 5.05 12.94
C GLN A 80 3.95 4.79 11.71
N ARG A 81 2.76 5.39 11.66
CA ARG A 81 1.79 5.03 10.63
C ARG A 81 2.14 5.74 9.32
N VAL A 82 1.97 5.04 8.21
CA VAL A 82 2.11 5.62 6.88
C VAL A 82 0.87 6.44 6.54
N ASP A 83 1.08 7.69 6.11
CA ASP A 83 0.01 8.62 5.73
C ASP A 83 -0.15 8.75 4.21
N LYS A 84 0.89 8.38 3.44
CA LYS A 84 0.91 8.41 1.99
C LYS A 84 1.33 7.06 1.45
N VAL A 85 0.54 6.50 0.56
CA VAL A 85 0.84 5.28 -0.18
C VAL A 85 1.21 5.66 -1.60
N PHE A 86 2.35 5.14 -2.05
CA PHE A 86 2.72 5.12 -3.46
C PHE A 86 3.39 3.77 -3.75
N LYS A 87 2.61 2.82 -4.24
CA LYS A 87 3.08 1.46 -4.50
C LYS A 87 2.95 1.16 -5.98
N VAL A 88 4.05 0.72 -6.58
CA VAL A 88 4.12 0.34 -7.99
C VAL A 88 4.57 -1.10 -8.06
N VAL A 89 3.79 -1.94 -8.73
CA VAL A 89 4.07 -3.38 -8.87
C VAL A 89 3.83 -3.77 -10.32
N ARG A 90 4.79 -4.48 -10.90
CA ARG A 90 4.62 -5.10 -12.21
C ARG A 90 3.80 -6.38 -12.06
N LEU A 91 2.76 -6.53 -12.88
CA LEU A 91 1.98 -7.76 -12.89
C LEU A 91 2.78 -8.87 -13.60
N PRO A 92 2.71 -10.13 -13.10
CA PRO A 92 3.49 -11.25 -13.63
C PRO A 92 2.89 -11.82 -14.92
N VAL A 93 1.62 -11.52 -15.20
CA VAL A 93 0.88 -11.98 -16.37
C VAL A 93 0.14 -10.80 -16.99
N ASP A 94 -0.16 -10.88 -18.28
CA ASP A 94 -1.04 -9.90 -18.93
C ASP A 94 -2.49 -10.12 -18.49
N VAL A 95 -3.21 -9.01 -18.30
CA VAL A 95 -4.56 -9.01 -17.74
C VAL A 95 -5.55 -8.29 -18.66
N ASP A 96 -6.80 -8.74 -18.64
CA ASP A 96 -7.90 -8.04 -19.29
C ASP A 96 -8.33 -6.82 -18.49
N GLN A 97 -8.03 -5.62 -19.01
CA GLN A 97 -8.35 -4.36 -18.35
C GLN A 97 -9.86 -4.16 -18.16
N ALA A 98 -10.70 -4.73 -19.03
CA ALA A 98 -12.15 -4.62 -18.91
C ALA A 98 -12.71 -5.44 -17.73
N SER A 99 -11.95 -6.43 -17.25
CA SER A 99 -12.34 -7.33 -16.16
C SER A 99 -11.95 -6.84 -14.76
N ILE A 100 -11.21 -5.73 -14.66
CA ILE A 100 -10.65 -5.28 -13.39
C ILE A 100 -11.79 -4.87 -12.44
N SER A 101 -11.79 -5.48 -11.25
CA SER A 101 -12.67 -5.12 -10.15
C SER A 101 -11.86 -4.85 -8.88
N ALA A 102 -12.38 -3.96 -8.04
CA ALA A 102 -11.73 -3.55 -6.80
C ALA A 102 -12.72 -3.53 -5.63
N LYS A 103 -12.31 -4.09 -4.50
CA LYS A 103 -13.03 -4.01 -3.22
C LYS A 103 -12.08 -3.50 -2.15
N TYR A 104 -12.59 -2.69 -1.23
CA TYR A 104 -11.86 -2.26 -0.05
C TYR A 104 -12.73 -2.54 1.16
N GLN A 105 -12.30 -3.48 1.99
CA GLN A 105 -13.05 -3.98 3.13
C GLN A 105 -12.06 -4.32 4.25
N ASP A 106 -12.42 -3.98 5.48
CA ASP A 106 -11.66 -4.30 6.70
C ASP A 106 -10.18 -3.88 6.63
N GLY A 107 -9.89 -2.79 5.90
CA GLY A 107 -8.54 -2.27 5.72
C GLY A 107 -7.73 -2.91 4.59
N VAL A 108 -8.29 -3.86 3.85
CA VAL A 108 -7.62 -4.57 2.75
C VAL A 108 -8.19 -4.14 1.41
N LEU A 109 -7.32 -3.72 0.49
CA LEU A 109 -7.66 -3.47 -0.91
C LEU A 109 -7.46 -4.77 -1.70
N ILE A 110 -8.52 -5.28 -2.28
CA ILE A 110 -8.53 -6.51 -3.09
C ILE A 110 -8.84 -6.12 -4.53
N LEU A 111 -7.90 -6.42 -5.44
CA LEU A 111 -8.04 -6.26 -6.88
C LEU A 111 -8.14 -7.63 -7.51
N ARG A 112 -9.08 -7.80 -8.43
CA ARG A 112 -9.27 -9.05 -9.17
C ARG A 112 -9.40 -8.76 -10.65
N MET A 113 -8.64 -9.47 -11.46
CA MET A 113 -8.54 -9.26 -12.90
C MET A 113 -8.27 -10.58 -13.63
N ARG A 114 -8.94 -10.78 -14.76
CA ARG A 114 -8.80 -11.98 -15.60
C ARG A 114 -7.43 -11.97 -16.27
N ALA A 115 -6.65 -13.03 -16.08
CA ALA A 115 -5.40 -13.22 -16.79
C ALA A 115 -5.66 -13.66 -18.24
N LYS A 116 -4.85 -13.17 -19.19
CA LYS A 116 -5.01 -13.44 -20.62
C LYS A 116 -4.30 -14.72 -21.09
N ASP A 117 -3.11 -14.99 -20.55
CA ASP A 117 -2.18 -15.98 -21.13
C ASP A 117 -1.83 -17.13 -20.17
N ILE A 118 -2.82 -17.67 -19.47
CA ILE A 118 -2.61 -18.88 -18.65
C ILE A 118 -2.73 -20.11 -19.54
N LYS A 119 -1.61 -20.75 -19.84
CA LYS A 119 -1.57 -22.08 -20.44
C LYS A 119 -1.31 -23.12 -19.35
N THR A 120 -2.33 -23.88 -19.00
CA THR A 120 -2.16 -25.11 -18.23
C THR A 120 -1.74 -26.21 -19.18
N VAL A 121 -0.59 -26.83 -18.94
CA VAL A 121 -0.15 -28.04 -19.66
C VAL A 121 -0.31 -29.21 -18.70
N GLU A 122 -1.16 -30.16 -19.06
CA GLU A 122 -1.23 -31.44 -18.35
C GLU A 122 -0.02 -32.30 -18.73
N ILE A 123 0.57 -32.98 -17.76
CA ILE A 123 1.70 -33.88 -17.98
C ILE A 123 1.11 -35.26 -18.25
N GLU A 124 1.45 -35.84 -19.41
CA GLU A 124 1.16 -37.25 -19.77
C GLU A 124 2.09 -38.24 -19.04
#